data_AF-A0A7V8N0M4-F1
#
_entry.id   AF-A0A7V8N0M4-F1
#
_cell.length_a   1.000
_cell.length_b   1.000
_cell.length_c   1.000
_cell.angle_alpha   90.00
_cell.angle_beta   90.00
_cell.angle_gamma   90.00
#
_symmetry.space_group_name_H-M   'P 1'
#
loop_
_entity.id
_entity.type
_entity.pdbx_description
1 polymer ?
#
loop_
_entity_poly.entity_id
_entity_poly.type
_entity_poly.pdbx_seq_one_letter_code
_entity_poly.pdbx_strand_id
1 'polypeptide(L)'
;MTVYDLFKSEGFRASDSLIVAAFQVAAQSQKSDYERVIQRARTFYDSMKAKHFFYTGADDYIFVTMLAITDLDVTASTMRIEKIYDFLKNEFWTKNSVQTLAQLLVLGKSDDAGVDRVLVLRVAFRSEKIKMDKAYTLPILGILALLPVDTNSLIREIDSVQTFLRNQKGFGTFSVTQQELLMFATSMVVSDFADKIKDDMVRAALSTSITSIMIAQQTAMIAMLATTTAAVSSSVSS
;
A
#
# COMPACT_ATOMS: atom_id res chain seq x y z
N MET A 1 -25.06 3.44 -15.68
CA MET A 1 -24.26 2.39 -15.03
C MET A 1 -23.17 3.06 -14.23
N THR A 2 -23.01 2.75 -12.95
CA THR A 2 -21.95 3.37 -12.14
C THR A 2 -20.60 2.71 -12.43
N VAL A 3 -19.49 3.36 -12.10
CA VAL A 3 -18.14 2.76 -12.23
C VAL A 3 -18.02 1.46 -11.42
N TYR A 4 -18.66 1.43 -10.25
CA TYR A 4 -18.73 0.24 -9.41
C TYR A 4 -19.47 -0.93 -10.10
N ASP A 5 -20.57 -0.65 -10.81
CA ASP A 5 -21.29 -1.67 -11.57
C ASP A 5 -20.48 -2.20 -12.74
N LEU A 6 -19.69 -1.33 -13.40
CA LEU A 6 -18.75 -1.73 -14.47
C LEU A 6 -17.68 -2.67 -13.97
N PHE A 7 -17.12 -2.40 -12.78
CA PHE A 7 -16.19 -3.34 -12.13
C PHE A 7 -16.84 -4.70 -11.87
N LYS A 8 -18.09 -4.73 -11.38
CA LYS A 8 -18.82 -5.98 -11.15
C LYS A 8 -19.10 -6.74 -12.44
N SER A 9 -19.46 -6.07 -13.54
CA SER A 9 -19.66 -6.74 -14.83
C SER A 9 -18.36 -7.34 -15.39
N GLU A 10 -17.22 -6.72 -15.09
CA GLU A 10 -15.89 -7.24 -15.41
C GLU A 10 -15.40 -8.29 -14.39
N GLY A 11 -16.30 -8.77 -13.52
CA GLY A 11 -16.10 -9.93 -12.64
C GLY A 11 -15.34 -9.66 -11.34
N PHE A 12 -15.19 -8.39 -10.93
CA PHE A 12 -14.70 -8.04 -9.61
C PHE A 12 -15.79 -8.26 -8.55
N ARG A 13 -15.39 -8.78 -7.37
CA ARG A 13 -16.32 -9.06 -6.27
C ARG A 13 -16.49 -7.84 -5.37
N ALA A 14 -17.67 -7.70 -4.77
CA ALA A 14 -17.93 -6.62 -3.81
C ALA A 14 -16.93 -6.67 -2.63
N SER A 15 -16.32 -5.53 -2.32
CA SER A 15 -15.40 -5.31 -1.21
C SER A 15 -15.21 -3.81 -0.98
N ASP A 16 -14.65 -3.42 0.16
CA ASP A 16 -14.28 -2.02 0.44
C ASP A 16 -13.24 -1.52 -0.58
N SER A 17 -12.28 -2.38 -0.92
CA SER A 17 -11.27 -2.12 -1.96
C SER A 17 -11.88 -1.85 -3.34
N LEU A 18 -13.02 -2.49 -3.67
CA LEU A 18 -13.74 -2.22 -4.92
C LEU A 18 -14.35 -0.81 -4.95
N ILE A 19 -14.84 -0.32 -3.80
CA ILE A 19 -15.40 1.04 -3.69
C ILE A 19 -14.31 2.06 -3.98
N VAL A 20 -13.12 1.86 -3.42
CA VAL A 20 -11.94 2.72 -3.63
C VAL A 20 -11.48 2.68 -5.08
N ALA A 21 -11.37 1.48 -5.66
CA ALA A 21 -11.00 1.32 -7.07
C ALA A 21 -12.00 2.04 -7.99
N ALA A 22 -13.30 1.91 -7.74
CA ALA A 22 -14.34 2.61 -8.49
C ALA A 22 -14.22 4.14 -8.34
N PHE A 23 -13.94 4.64 -7.13
CA PHE A 23 -13.70 6.05 -6.89
C PHE A 23 -12.46 6.56 -7.66
N GLN A 24 -11.37 5.78 -7.70
CA GLN A 24 -10.15 6.17 -8.41
C GLN A 24 -10.38 6.32 -9.90
N VAL A 25 -11.02 5.35 -10.53
CA VAL A 25 -11.36 5.43 -11.96
C VAL A 25 -12.26 6.65 -12.21
N ALA A 26 -13.25 6.89 -11.34
CA ALA A 26 -14.12 8.06 -11.46
C ALA A 26 -13.39 9.41 -11.29
N ALA A 27 -12.36 9.46 -10.44
CA ALA A 27 -11.63 10.67 -10.11
C ALA A 27 -10.44 10.96 -11.05
N GLN A 28 -9.85 9.92 -11.64
CA GLN A 28 -8.57 10.00 -12.36
C GLN A 28 -8.66 9.59 -13.83
N SER A 29 -9.85 9.24 -14.33
CA SER A 29 -10.06 8.88 -15.73
C SER A 29 -11.26 9.62 -16.32
N GLN A 30 -11.30 9.73 -17.64
CA GLN A 30 -12.48 10.28 -18.32
C GLN A 30 -13.55 9.20 -18.42
N LYS A 31 -14.83 9.61 -18.44
CA LYS A 31 -15.97 8.68 -18.56
C LYS A 31 -15.86 7.74 -19.77
N SER A 32 -15.30 8.23 -20.87
CA SER A 32 -15.04 7.44 -22.10
C SER A 32 -14.00 6.33 -21.91
N ASP A 33 -13.15 6.44 -20.89
CA ASP A 33 -12.07 5.49 -20.61
C ASP A 33 -12.41 4.46 -19.53
N TYR A 34 -13.54 4.60 -18.84
CA TYR A 34 -13.85 3.75 -17.68
C TYR A 34 -13.81 2.26 -18.01
N GLU A 35 -14.47 1.82 -19.08
CA GLU A 35 -14.46 0.42 -19.51
C GLU A 35 -13.04 -0.07 -19.81
N ARG A 36 -12.28 0.71 -20.60
CA ARG A 36 -10.90 0.40 -20.95
C ARG A 36 -10.01 0.24 -19.73
N VAL A 37 -10.11 1.16 -18.76
CA VAL A 37 -9.33 1.13 -17.51
C VAL A 37 -9.72 -0.07 -16.67
N ILE A 38 -11.01 -0.38 -16.52
CA ILE A 38 -11.47 -1.51 -15.72
C ILE A 38 -11.04 -2.85 -16.34
N GLN A 39 -11.12 -2.98 -17.67
CA GLN A 39 -10.62 -4.16 -18.39
C GLN A 39 -9.10 -4.32 -18.26
N ARG A 40 -8.36 -3.21 -18.32
CA ARG A 40 -6.90 -3.22 -18.03
C ARG A 40 -6.64 -3.65 -16.59
N ALA A 41 -7.40 -3.16 -15.62
CA ALA A 41 -7.27 -3.55 -14.21
C ALA A 41 -7.55 -5.05 -14.04
N ARG A 42 -8.54 -5.58 -14.76
CA ARG A 42 -8.83 -7.01 -14.77
C ARG A 42 -7.67 -7.83 -15.32
N THR A 43 -7.05 -7.36 -16.40
CA THR A 43 -5.90 -8.03 -17.02
C THR A 43 -4.69 -8.05 -16.08
N PHE A 44 -4.42 -6.95 -15.37
CA PHE A 44 -3.39 -6.91 -14.32
C PHE A 44 -3.69 -7.89 -13.19
N TYR A 45 -4.93 -7.88 -12.69
CA TYR A 45 -5.38 -8.77 -11.61
C TYR A 45 -5.20 -10.25 -11.98
N ASP A 46 -5.69 -10.65 -13.15
CA ASP A 46 -5.61 -12.05 -13.61
C ASP A 46 -4.15 -12.47 -13.83
N SER A 47 -3.31 -11.58 -14.37
CA SER A 47 -1.87 -11.84 -14.58
C SER A 47 -1.12 -12.05 -13.26
N MET A 48 -1.45 -11.27 -12.22
CA MET A 48 -0.91 -11.46 -10.87
C MET A 48 -1.45 -12.73 -10.21
N LYS A 49 -2.77 -12.97 -10.31
CA LYS A 49 -3.43 -14.15 -9.72
C LYS A 49 -2.90 -15.45 -10.30
N ALA A 50 -2.50 -15.47 -11.57
CA ALA A 50 -1.88 -16.63 -12.21
C ALA A 50 -0.53 -17.02 -11.58
N LYS A 51 0.23 -16.06 -11.04
CA LYS A 51 1.55 -16.29 -10.43
C LYS A 51 1.49 -16.40 -8.91
N HIS A 52 0.59 -15.66 -8.29
CA HIS A 52 0.47 -15.53 -6.83
C HIS A 52 -0.96 -15.85 -6.35
N PHE A 53 -1.48 -17.01 -6.75
CA PHE A 53 -2.86 -17.41 -6.50
C PHE A 53 -3.32 -17.24 -5.04
N PHE A 54 -2.49 -17.62 -4.07
CA PHE A 54 -2.86 -17.57 -2.65
C PHE A 54 -2.87 -16.17 -2.04
N TYR A 55 -2.12 -15.23 -2.61
CA TYR A 55 -1.92 -13.90 -2.03
C TYR A 55 -2.73 -12.83 -2.75
N THR A 56 -3.07 -13.03 -4.02
CA THR A 56 -3.82 -12.05 -4.81
C THR A 56 -5.32 -12.11 -4.53
N GLY A 57 -5.92 -11.04 -4.01
CA GLY A 57 -7.29 -10.97 -3.51
C GLY A 57 -7.97 -9.63 -3.76
N ALA A 58 -9.07 -9.38 -3.06
CA ALA A 58 -9.78 -8.09 -3.19
C ALA A 58 -8.91 -6.90 -2.75
N ASP A 59 -7.95 -7.11 -1.86
CA ASP A 59 -7.01 -6.10 -1.38
C ASP A 59 -6.09 -5.56 -2.49
N ASP A 60 -5.88 -6.33 -3.56
CA ASP A 60 -5.09 -5.91 -4.72
C ASP A 60 -5.86 -5.02 -5.70
N TYR A 61 -7.20 -4.93 -5.59
CA TYR A 61 -8.03 -4.18 -6.54
C TYR A 61 -7.60 -2.73 -6.68
N ILE A 62 -7.15 -2.13 -5.59
CA ILE A 62 -6.69 -0.75 -5.60
C ILE A 62 -5.43 -0.62 -6.46
N PHE A 63 -4.39 -1.41 -6.18
CA PHE A 63 -3.10 -1.29 -6.88
C PHE A 63 -3.18 -1.71 -8.36
N VAL A 64 -3.93 -2.76 -8.70
CA VAL A 64 -4.13 -3.13 -10.12
C VAL A 64 -4.92 -2.06 -10.89
N THR A 65 -5.84 -1.37 -10.22
CA THR A 65 -6.58 -0.25 -10.82
C THR A 65 -5.68 0.93 -11.09
N MET A 66 -4.77 1.25 -10.15
CA MET A 66 -3.79 2.31 -10.37
C MET A 66 -2.86 2.01 -11.54
N LEU A 67 -2.33 0.79 -11.61
CA LEU A 67 -1.53 0.34 -12.74
C LEU A 67 -2.31 0.48 -14.06
N ALA A 68 -3.60 0.18 -14.05
CA ALA A 68 -4.46 0.27 -15.22
C ALA A 68 -4.78 1.69 -15.68
N ILE A 69 -4.86 2.65 -14.75
CA ILE A 69 -5.02 4.09 -15.04
C ILE A 69 -3.78 4.63 -15.75
N THR A 70 -2.60 4.09 -15.45
CA THR A 70 -1.35 4.49 -16.11
C THR A 70 -1.27 4.04 -17.58
N ASP A 71 -0.31 4.61 -18.29
CA ASP A 71 0.09 4.22 -19.64
C ASP A 71 1.00 2.98 -19.70
N LEU A 72 1.30 2.37 -18.55
CA LEU A 72 2.21 1.22 -18.46
C LEU A 72 1.68 0.01 -19.25
N ASP A 73 2.60 -0.71 -19.89
CA ASP A 73 2.27 -1.97 -20.54
C ASP A 73 2.02 -3.06 -19.49
N VAL A 74 0.93 -3.82 -19.67
CA VAL A 74 0.49 -4.83 -18.69
C VAL A 74 1.50 -5.95 -18.55
N THR A 75 2.03 -6.44 -19.68
CA THR A 75 2.93 -7.59 -19.70
C THR A 75 4.29 -7.23 -19.12
N ALA A 76 4.90 -6.14 -19.60
CA ALA A 76 6.17 -5.63 -19.11
C ALA A 76 6.12 -5.29 -17.63
N SER A 77 5.04 -4.63 -17.18
CA SER A 77 4.86 -4.26 -15.77
C SER A 77 4.68 -5.48 -14.89
N THR A 78 3.87 -6.47 -15.32
CA THR A 78 3.71 -7.71 -14.55
C THR A 78 5.04 -8.46 -14.45
N MET A 79 5.82 -8.56 -15.54
CA MET A 79 7.16 -9.17 -15.48
C MET A 79 8.10 -8.41 -14.54
N ARG A 80 8.04 -7.08 -14.56
CA ARG A 80 8.86 -6.25 -13.67
C ARG A 80 8.46 -6.44 -12.20
N ILE A 81 7.17 -6.48 -11.89
CA ILE A 81 6.65 -6.75 -10.54
C ILE A 81 7.21 -8.07 -10.03
N GLU A 82 7.15 -9.14 -10.83
CA GLU A 82 7.70 -10.45 -10.44
C GLU A 82 9.20 -10.42 -10.22
N LYS A 83 9.97 -9.76 -11.11
CA LYS A 83 11.43 -9.65 -10.94
C LYS A 83 11.78 -8.98 -9.61
N ILE A 84 11.05 -7.91 -9.24
CA ILE A 84 11.24 -7.21 -7.97
C ILE A 84 10.78 -8.09 -6.80
N TYR A 85 9.64 -8.76 -6.92
CA TYR A 85 9.14 -9.68 -5.91
C TYR A 85 10.16 -10.79 -5.62
N ASP A 86 10.68 -11.45 -6.66
CA ASP A 86 11.65 -12.53 -6.52
C ASP A 86 12.96 -12.07 -5.87
N PHE A 87 13.39 -10.85 -6.16
CA PHE A 87 14.54 -10.23 -5.54
C PHE A 87 14.32 -9.97 -4.05
N LEU A 88 13.15 -9.46 -3.66
CA LEU A 88 12.87 -9.00 -2.29
C LEU A 88 12.23 -10.08 -1.40
N LYS A 89 11.66 -11.15 -1.96
CA LYS A 89 10.84 -12.11 -1.19
C LYS A 89 11.61 -12.74 -0.04
N ASN A 90 12.90 -13.01 -0.18
CA ASN A 90 13.68 -13.65 0.89
C ASN A 90 14.14 -12.66 1.97
N GLU A 91 14.06 -11.36 1.69
CA GLU A 91 14.40 -10.31 2.64
C GLU A 91 13.27 -10.05 3.62
N PHE A 92 12.02 -10.31 3.24
CA PHE A 92 10.85 -10.01 4.06
C PHE A 92 9.96 -11.24 4.29
N TRP A 93 9.37 -11.31 5.49
CA TRP A 93 8.49 -12.42 5.87
C TRP A 93 7.12 -12.32 5.20
N THR A 94 6.54 -11.12 5.09
CA THR A 94 5.19 -10.93 4.58
C THR A 94 5.14 -10.88 3.06
N LYS A 95 4.94 -12.04 2.42
CA LYS A 95 4.94 -12.17 0.95
C LYS A 95 3.91 -11.28 0.24
N ASN A 96 2.69 -11.17 0.77
CA ASN A 96 1.67 -10.28 0.19
C ASN A 96 2.17 -8.83 0.13
N SER A 97 2.74 -8.34 1.22
CA SER A 97 3.27 -6.98 1.30
C SER A 97 4.52 -6.74 0.43
N VAL A 98 5.30 -7.79 0.14
CA VAL A 98 6.37 -7.71 -0.87
C VAL A 98 5.77 -7.52 -2.27
N GLN A 99 4.67 -8.20 -2.58
CA GLN A 99 3.96 -8.03 -3.85
C GLN A 99 3.41 -6.60 -3.98
N THR A 100 2.80 -6.05 -2.92
CA THR A 100 2.35 -4.65 -2.90
C THR A 100 3.51 -3.66 -3.05
N LEU A 101 4.62 -3.89 -2.34
CA LEU A 101 5.83 -3.07 -2.47
C LEU A 101 6.37 -3.09 -3.91
N ALA A 102 6.41 -4.26 -4.54
CA ALA A 102 6.86 -4.40 -5.92
C ALA A 102 5.96 -3.64 -6.90
N GLN A 103 4.63 -3.73 -6.73
CA GLN A 103 3.66 -2.95 -7.50
C GLN A 103 3.91 -1.45 -7.37
N LEU A 104 4.18 -0.96 -6.15
CA LEU A 104 4.47 0.46 -5.91
C LEU A 104 5.75 0.94 -6.57
N LEU A 105 6.81 0.14 -6.55
CA LEU A 105 8.05 0.47 -7.25
C LEU A 105 7.85 0.53 -8.76
N VAL A 106 7.06 -0.38 -9.35
CA VAL A 106 6.73 -0.34 -10.78
C VAL A 106 5.87 0.87 -11.12
N LEU A 107 4.87 1.17 -10.29
CA LEU A 107 4.02 2.33 -10.45
C LEU A 107 4.81 3.65 -10.39
N GLY A 108 5.79 3.71 -9.48
CA GLY A 108 6.76 4.80 -9.39
C GLY A 108 7.84 4.81 -10.47
N LYS A 109 7.72 3.95 -11.49
CA LYS A 109 8.69 3.77 -12.58
C LYS A 109 10.14 3.59 -12.09
N SER A 110 10.29 2.90 -10.96
CA SER A 110 11.57 2.70 -10.27
C SER A 110 12.53 1.79 -11.06
N ASP A 111 13.77 2.24 -11.19
CA ASP A 111 14.86 1.44 -11.74
C ASP A 111 15.43 0.46 -10.70
N ASP A 112 16.47 -0.29 -11.06
CA ASP A 112 17.09 -1.25 -10.14
C ASP A 112 17.74 -0.55 -8.93
N ALA A 113 18.22 0.70 -9.08
CA ALA A 113 18.76 1.48 -7.96
C ALA A 113 17.68 1.85 -6.93
N GLY A 114 16.47 2.18 -7.39
CA GLY A 114 15.34 2.40 -6.49
C GLY A 114 14.86 1.12 -5.78
N VAL A 115 15.02 -0.05 -6.39
CA VAL A 115 14.79 -1.35 -5.72
C VAL A 115 15.86 -1.60 -4.65
N ASP A 116 17.14 -1.40 -4.95
CA ASP A 116 18.24 -1.56 -3.99
C ASP A 116 18.10 -0.61 -2.79
N ARG A 117 17.58 0.60 -3.06
CA ARG A 117 17.32 1.59 -2.03
C ARG A 117 16.33 1.13 -0.97
N VAL A 118 15.39 0.23 -1.29
CA VAL A 118 14.51 -0.40 -0.28
C VAL A 118 15.33 -1.12 0.78
N LEU A 119 16.37 -1.86 0.38
CA LEU A 119 17.23 -2.59 1.31
C LEU A 119 18.11 -1.64 2.13
N VAL A 120 18.63 -0.58 1.51
CA VAL A 120 19.37 0.48 2.22
C VAL A 120 18.50 1.12 3.30
N LEU A 121 17.28 1.52 2.95
CA LEU A 121 16.33 2.11 3.90
C LEU A 121 16.00 1.11 5.02
N ARG A 122 15.73 -0.16 4.68
CA ARG A 122 15.46 -1.21 5.67
C ARG A 122 16.56 -1.30 6.73
N VAL A 123 17.83 -1.35 6.29
CA VAL A 123 18.99 -1.46 7.19
C VAL A 123 19.08 -0.22 8.07
N ALA A 124 18.94 0.97 7.50
CA ALA A 124 19.05 2.23 8.22
C ALA A 124 17.91 2.45 9.22
N PHE A 125 16.65 2.14 8.87
CA PHE A 125 15.56 2.17 9.84
C PHE A 125 15.79 1.17 10.98
N ARG A 126 16.31 -0.02 10.67
CA ARG A 126 16.58 -1.05 11.67
C ARG A 126 17.68 -0.65 12.65
N SER A 127 18.71 0.09 12.22
CA SER A 127 19.74 0.61 13.15
C SER A 127 19.15 1.58 14.17
N GLU A 128 18.12 2.33 13.78
CA GLU A 128 17.34 3.22 14.66
C GLU A 128 16.18 2.52 15.38
N LYS A 129 16.15 1.17 15.38
CA LYS A 129 15.10 0.34 15.99
C LYS A 129 13.69 0.57 15.41
N ILE A 130 13.59 1.18 14.23
CA ILE A 130 12.34 1.35 13.47
C ILE A 130 12.15 0.13 12.56
N LYS A 131 11.02 -0.58 12.71
CA LYS A 131 10.73 -1.81 11.95
C LYS A 131 9.69 -1.56 10.86
N MET A 132 10.15 -1.42 9.62
CA MET A 132 9.31 -1.26 8.42
C MET A 132 9.08 -2.57 7.64
N ASP A 133 9.07 -3.71 8.33
CA ASP A 133 9.03 -5.06 7.74
C ASP A 133 7.70 -5.79 7.94
N LYS A 134 6.69 -5.10 8.48
CA LYS A 134 5.36 -5.66 8.74
C LYS A 134 4.42 -5.43 7.58
N ALA A 135 3.29 -6.15 7.60
CA ALA A 135 2.32 -6.17 6.51
C ALA A 135 1.92 -4.78 5.97
N TYR A 136 1.76 -3.81 6.86
CA TYR A 136 1.29 -2.46 6.51
C TYR A 136 2.39 -1.40 6.48
N THR A 137 3.56 -1.68 7.04
CA THR A 137 4.71 -0.74 7.02
C THR A 137 5.65 -1.03 5.86
N LEU A 138 5.66 -2.26 5.34
CA LEU A 138 6.50 -2.65 4.23
C LEU A 138 6.14 -1.92 2.92
N PRO A 139 4.87 -1.81 2.50
CA PRO A 139 4.55 -1.02 1.30
C PRO A 139 5.01 0.45 1.39
N ILE A 140 4.97 1.03 2.60
CA ILE A 140 5.46 2.39 2.87
C ILE A 140 6.96 2.51 2.64
N LEU A 141 7.73 1.45 2.92
CA LEU A 141 9.17 1.42 2.62
C LEU A 141 9.43 1.57 1.12
N GLY A 142 8.60 0.96 0.27
CA GLY A 142 8.67 1.12 -1.19
C GLY A 142 8.43 2.57 -1.62
N ILE A 143 7.46 3.22 -1.00
CA ILE A 143 7.17 4.64 -1.20
C ILE A 143 8.36 5.53 -0.81
N LEU A 144 8.94 5.31 0.36
CA LEU A 144 10.10 6.08 0.83
C LEU A 144 11.29 5.92 -0.13
N ALA A 145 11.45 4.74 -0.73
CA ALA A 145 12.48 4.48 -1.73
C ALA A 145 12.29 5.26 -3.04
N LEU A 146 11.08 5.77 -3.32
CA LEU A 146 10.77 6.62 -4.48
C LEU A 146 11.00 8.11 -4.21
N LEU A 147 11.03 8.55 -2.95
CA LEU A 147 11.19 9.96 -2.61
C LEU A 147 12.62 10.45 -2.89
N PRO A 148 12.86 11.60 -3.51
CA PRO A 148 14.22 12.10 -3.80
C PRO A 148 14.88 12.73 -2.55
N VAL A 149 14.92 12.00 -1.43
CA VAL A 149 15.37 12.46 -0.11
C VAL A 149 16.40 11.47 0.45
N ASP A 150 17.50 11.94 1.02
CA ASP A 150 18.49 11.02 1.58
C ASP A 150 17.92 10.24 2.80
N THR A 151 18.43 9.03 2.99
CA THR A 151 17.97 8.09 4.02
C THR A 151 18.03 8.68 5.43
N ASN A 152 19.08 9.42 5.77
CA ASN A 152 19.24 9.97 7.11
C ASN A 152 18.24 11.10 7.38
N SER A 153 17.94 11.92 6.37
CA SER A 153 16.88 12.93 6.48
C SER A 153 15.51 12.30 6.69
N LEU A 154 15.15 11.25 5.94
CA LEU A 154 13.88 10.54 6.13
C LEU A 154 13.74 9.98 7.56
N ILE A 155 14.79 9.35 8.07
CA ILE A 155 14.82 8.82 9.44
C ILE A 155 14.61 9.93 10.47
N ARG A 156 15.37 11.03 10.37
CA ARG A 156 15.26 12.17 11.29
C ARG A 156 13.85 12.76 11.28
N GLU A 157 13.27 12.92 10.10
CA GLU A 157 11.96 13.54 9.96
C GLU A 157 10.85 12.64 10.52
N ILE A 158 10.90 11.34 10.22
CA ILE A 158 9.96 10.36 10.79
C ILE A 158 10.09 10.30 12.31
N ASP A 159 11.30 10.33 12.87
CA ASP A 159 11.52 10.36 14.32
C ASP A 159 10.98 11.64 14.97
N SER A 160 11.21 12.79 14.33
CA SER A 160 10.65 14.09 14.76
C SER A 160 9.13 14.07 14.77
N VAL A 161 8.49 13.56 13.71
CA VAL A 161 7.02 13.47 13.63
C VAL A 161 6.47 12.47 14.65
N GLN A 162 7.12 11.33 14.87
CA GLN A 162 6.72 10.37 15.92
C GLN A 162 6.76 11.02 17.31
N THR A 163 7.83 11.75 17.62
CA THR A 163 7.98 12.49 18.88
C THR A 163 6.91 13.56 19.03
N PHE A 164 6.65 14.33 17.97
CA PHE A 164 5.58 15.32 17.94
C PHE A 164 4.21 14.68 18.21
N LEU A 165 3.88 13.61 17.49
CA LEU A 165 2.61 12.91 17.63
C LEU A 165 2.43 12.35 19.04
N ARG A 166 3.46 11.75 19.65
CA ARG A 166 3.38 11.23 21.03
C ARG A 166 3.04 12.29 22.07
N ASN A 167 3.36 13.56 21.81
CA ASN A 167 3.03 14.69 22.67
C ASN A 167 1.63 15.27 22.39
N GLN A 168 0.91 14.79 21.37
CA GLN A 168 -0.46 15.22 21.08
C GLN A 168 -1.50 14.39 21.85
N LYS A 169 -2.60 15.05 22.21
CA LYS A 169 -3.76 14.40 22.84
C LYS A 169 -4.29 13.29 21.90
N GLY A 170 -4.48 12.08 22.44
CA GLY A 170 -4.98 10.92 21.69
C GLY A 170 -3.91 10.04 21.06
N PHE A 171 -2.62 10.40 21.17
CA PHE A 171 -1.50 9.62 20.63
C PHE A 171 -0.59 9.04 21.72
N GLY A 172 -1.07 8.99 22.97
CA GLY A 172 -0.36 8.33 24.05
C GLY A 172 -0.14 6.84 23.78
N THR A 173 0.79 6.21 24.50
CA THR A 173 1.16 4.80 24.32
C THR A 173 -0.02 3.83 24.50
N PHE A 174 -1.03 4.21 25.29
CA PHE A 174 -2.27 3.43 25.49
C PHE A 174 -3.33 3.66 24.41
N SER A 175 -3.19 4.71 23.59
CA SER A 175 -4.17 5.07 22.56
C SER A 175 -3.76 4.59 21.17
N VAL A 176 -2.45 4.62 20.88
CA VAL A 176 -1.92 4.31 19.55
C VAL A 176 -0.68 3.43 19.68
N THR A 177 -0.71 2.27 19.05
CA THR A 177 0.42 1.34 19.03
C THR A 177 1.63 1.96 18.34
N GLN A 178 2.83 1.42 18.58
CA GLN A 178 4.03 1.92 17.89
C GLN A 178 3.96 1.75 16.37
N GLN A 179 3.27 0.71 15.90
CA GLN A 179 3.08 0.47 14.48
C GLN A 179 2.16 1.51 13.85
N GLU A 180 1.02 1.81 14.47
CA GLU A 180 0.11 2.85 14.00
C GLU A 180 0.77 4.23 14.04
N LEU A 181 1.50 4.55 15.10
CA LEU A 181 2.26 5.80 15.19
C LEU A 181 3.24 5.94 14.02
N LEU A 182 4.03 4.89 13.74
CA LEU A 182 4.97 4.89 12.62
C LEU A 182 4.26 5.09 11.29
N MET A 183 3.09 4.49 11.11
CA MET A 183 2.30 4.65 9.89
C MET A 183 1.78 6.07 9.72
N PHE A 184 1.25 6.70 10.77
CA PHE A 184 0.84 8.11 10.74
C PHE A 184 2.03 9.02 10.46
N ALA A 185 3.13 8.85 11.20
CA ALA A 185 4.31 9.69 11.06
C ALA A 185 4.89 9.60 9.65
N THR A 186 5.04 8.38 9.13
CA THR A 186 5.55 8.19 7.78
C THR A 186 4.60 8.72 6.72
N SER A 187 3.28 8.58 6.90
CA SER A 187 2.30 9.14 5.96
C SER A 187 2.37 10.67 5.91
N MET A 188 2.58 11.34 7.05
CA MET A 188 2.78 12.79 7.10
C MET A 188 4.06 13.21 6.37
N VAL A 189 5.17 12.51 6.61
CA VAL A 189 6.45 12.76 5.93
C VAL A 189 6.33 12.55 4.43
N VAL A 190 5.73 11.42 4.03
CA VAL A 190 5.45 11.14 2.61
C VAL A 190 4.57 12.23 2.00
N SER A 191 3.54 12.70 2.70
CA SER A 191 2.67 13.78 2.20
C SER A 191 3.42 15.11 2.04
N ASP A 192 4.28 15.48 2.99
CA ASP A 192 5.08 16.71 2.90
C ASP A 192 6.06 16.66 1.71
N PHE A 193 6.64 15.47 1.46
CA PHE A 193 7.50 15.28 0.30
C PHE A 193 6.73 15.09 -1.01
N ALA A 194 5.50 14.57 -0.98
CA ALA A 194 4.67 14.36 -2.16
C ALA A 194 4.40 15.68 -2.88
N ASP A 195 4.20 16.78 -2.15
CA ASP A 195 4.00 18.12 -2.73
C ASP A 195 5.24 18.65 -3.46
N LYS A 196 6.42 18.04 -3.22
CA LYS A 196 7.69 18.37 -3.88
C LYS A 196 7.97 17.47 -5.09
N ILE A 197 7.17 16.42 -5.33
CA ILE A 197 7.30 15.52 -6.49
C ILE A 197 6.55 16.14 -7.68
N LYS A 198 7.24 16.32 -8.81
CA LYS A 198 6.66 16.90 -10.03
C LYS A 198 5.73 15.95 -10.81
N ASP A 199 5.71 14.67 -10.44
CA ASP A 199 4.92 13.63 -11.10
C ASP A 199 3.59 13.40 -10.36
N ASP A 200 2.50 13.87 -10.97
CA ASP A 200 1.14 13.77 -10.43
C ASP A 200 0.69 12.31 -10.24
N MET A 201 1.25 11.37 -11.01
CA MET A 201 0.91 9.95 -10.90
C MET A 201 1.61 9.31 -9.70
N VAL A 202 2.85 9.70 -9.41
CA VAL A 202 3.52 9.33 -8.16
C VAL A 202 2.75 9.92 -6.98
N ARG A 203 2.31 11.19 -7.04
CA ARG A 203 1.49 11.79 -5.96
C ARG A 203 0.16 11.07 -5.76
N ALA A 204 -0.55 10.73 -6.83
CA ALA A 204 -1.78 9.93 -6.78
C ALA A 204 -1.49 8.52 -6.22
N ALA A 205 -0.33 7.96 -6.54
CA ALA A 205 0.12 6.68 -6.03
C ALA A 205 0.34 6.70 -4.51
N LEU A 206 0.98 7.75 -4.04
CA LEU A 206 1.23 8.01 -2.62
C LEU A 206 -0.08 8.19 -1.85
N SER A 207 -0.95 9.10 -2.29
CA SER A 207 -2.25 9.35 -1.65
C SER A 207 -3.08 8.08 -1.57
N THR A 208 -3.15 7.33 -2.67
CA THR A 208 -3.89 6.07 -2.73
C THR A 208 -3.29 5.01 -1.83
N SER A 209 -1.96 4.89 -1.79
CA SER A 209 -1.31 3.89 -0.95
C SER A 209 -1.58 4.18 0.52
N ILE A 210 -1.54 5.46 0.91
CA ILE A 210 -1.94 5.91 2.25
C ILE A 210 -3.40 5.52 2.51
N THR A 211 -4.33 5.78 1.58
CA THR A 211 -5.75 5.39 1.73
C THR A 211 -5.94 3.87 1.79
N SER A 212 -5.24 3.10 0.97
CA SER A 212 -5.31 1.63 0.93
C SER A 212 -4.78 1.03 2.22
N ILE A 213 -3.66 1.57 2.72
CA ILE A 213 -3.10 1.22 4.01
C ILE A 213 -4.08 1.55 5.13
N MET A 214 -4.72 2.72 5.09
CA MET A 214 -5.70 3.15 6.09
C MET A 214 -6.94 2.25 6.12
N ILE A 215 -7.43 1.83 4.95
CA ILE A 215 -8.58 0.92 4.82
C ILE A 215 -8.24 -0.48 5.31
N ALA A 216 -7.05 -1.00 4.97
CA ALA A 216 -6.58 -2.30 5.43
C ALA A 216 -6.35 -2.36 6.96
N GLN A 217 -6.06 -1.21 7.60
CA GLN A 217 -5.95 -1.13 9.06
C GLN A 217 -7.32 -1.23 9.77
N GLN A 218 -8.40 -0.72 9.17
CA GLN A 218 -9.73 -0.78 9.78
C GLN A 218 -10.26 -2.22 9.85
N THR A 219 -9.98 -3.05 8.84
CA THR A 219 -10.39 -4.46 8.80
C THR A 219 -9.65 -5.31 9.84
N ALA A 220 -8.36 -5.06 10.07
CA ALA A 220 -7.57 -5.75 11.10
C ALA A 220 -8.04 -5.43 12.54
N MET A 221 -8.47 -4.19 12.79
CA MET A 221 -9.05 -3.80 14.08
C MET A 221 -10.37 -4.51 14.36
N ILE A 222 -11.22 -4.69 13.35
CA ILE A 222 -12.51 -5.39 13.50
C ILE A 222 -12.31 -6.89 13.79
N ALA A 223 -11.31 -7.53 13.20
CA ALA A 223 -10.99 -8.93 13.48
C ALA A 223 -10.54 -9.16 14.94
N MET A 224 -9.79 -8.22 15.52
CA MET A 224 -9.39 -8.27 16.94
C MET A 224 -10.61 -8.16 17.87
N LEU A 225 -11.57 -7.28 17.56
CA LEU A 225 -12.82 -7.16 18.31
C LEU A 225 -13.66 -8.46 18.26
N ALA A 226 -13.72 -9.11 17.09
CA ALA A 226 -14.41 -10.39 16.92
C ALA A 226 -13.75 -11.55 17.70
N THR A 227 -12.41 -11.55 17.84
CA THR A 227 -11.73 -12.52 18.70
C THR A 227 -11.95 -12.25 20.19
N THR A 228 -12.06 -10.98 20.61
CA THR A 228 -12.39 -10.65 22.00
C THR A 228 -13.82 -11.05 22.35
N THR A 229 -14.82 -10.80 21.48
CA THR A 229 -16.21 -11.20 21.76
C THR A 229 -16.39 -12.71 21.84
N ALA A 230 -15.69 -13.48 21.02
CA ALA A 230 -15.68 -14.95 21.10
C ALA A 230 -15.11 -15.46 22.43
N ALA A 231 -14.04 -14.84 22.93
CA ALA A 231 -13.45 -15.19 24.22
C ALA A 231 -14.39 -14.87 25.41
N VAL A 232 -15.11 -13.73 25.36
CA VAL A 232 -16.08 -13.39 26.43
C VAL A 232 -17.28 -14.34 26.43
N SER A 233 -17.73 -14.81 25.25
CA SER A 233 -18.81 -15.81 25.18
C SER A 233 -18.40 -17.19 25.72
N SER A 234 -17.11 -17.54 25.67
CA SER A 234 -16.62 -18.80 26.26
C SER A 234 -16.45 -18.73 27.78
N SER A 235 -16.19 -17.55 28.37
CA SER A 235 -16.06 -17.38 29.82
C SER A 235 -17.39 -17.24 30.57
N VAL A 236 -18.48 -16.96 29.85
CA VAL A 236 -19.84 -16.88 30.43
C VAL A 236 -20.55 -18.26 30.38
N SER A 237 -19.93 -19.26 29.75
CA SER A 237 -20.49 -20.60 29.55
C SER A 237 -19.83 -21.69 30.41
N SER A 238 -19.18 -21.34 31.53
CA SER A 238 -18.57 -22.29 32.48
C SER A 238 -19.19 -22.15 33.88
#